data_AF-A0A1Q9EK75-F1
#
_entry.id   AF-A0A1Q9EK75-F1
#
_cell.length_a   1.000
_cell.length_b   1.000
_cell.length_c   1.000
_cell.angle_alpha   90.00
_cell.angle_beta   90.00
_cell.angle_gamma   90.00
#
_symmetry.space_group_name_H-M   'P 1'
#
loop_
_entity.id
_entity.type
_entity.pdbx_description
1 polymer ?
#
loop_
_entity_poly.entity_id
_entity_poly.type
_entity_poly.pdbx_seq_one_letter_code
_entity_poly.pdbx_strand_id
1 'polypeptide(L)'
;MASFRCLFVSFAACALGKLSPGEQPLPSIADSGKKIFDKIAAATANSVDGITATVQSNPLQFPLLTDFWCAYELTDRKRTPALLIDDMQVEYADYVHGIVPQVKLLLDVFREAGLPVFWSTWWRWGPDDGFFNSMDRFYGPVGWNTSSNSLYNHKRNGGDVLPAVAPQNPMEWRRVMHKSYSLDMFDERPMEWASPSDQGTLHVELQKLGVDTVVQVGAWTDDCIISTAFHAFSLQYDVILIEDGVSTASKQHFNAIEVMRGALAKVLLAEDVAAYIRNGLPVLEAAPKAKLAGSRAQPVERQAASLLAYKADAEHQEPLSAVSESISVDAAMRLVFAVGCTSIFSFVSGWVLRGVLSRKMRDGDTHDRQYRRFM
;
A
#
# COMPACT_ATOMS: atom_id res chain seq x y z
N MET A 1 -40.93 -64.61 -4.47
CA MET A 1 -41.81 -63.51 -4.08
C MET A 1 -41.94 -63.48 -2.56
N ALA A 2 -41.14 -62.67 -1.87
CA ALA A 2 -41.34 -62.32 -0.46
C ALA A 2 -40.52 -61.07 -0.12
N SER A 3 -41.22 -59.93 -0.10
CA SER A 3 -40.98 -58.64 0.55
C SER A 3 -39.65 -58.39 1.30
N PHE A 4 -38.76 -57.58 0.71
CA PHE A 4 -37.79 -56.76 1.44
C PHE A 4 -38.48 -55.49 1.95
N ARG A 5 -38.66 -55.35 3.27
CA ARG A 5 -38.96 -54.07 3.93
C ARG A 5 -37.78 -53.75 4.85
N CYS A 6 -36.86 -52.92 4.34
CA CYS A 6 -35.80 -52.33 5.14
C CYS A 6 -36.40 -51.13 5.89
N LEU A 7 -36.33 -51.16 7.22
CA LEU A 7 -36.70 -50.04 8.08
C LEU A 7 -35.79 -48.84 7.76
N PHE A 8 -36.41 -47.73 7.39
CA PHE A 8 -35.83 -46.40 7.54
C PHE A 8 -35.78 -46.07 9.03
N VAL A 9 -34.58 -46.02 9.61
CA VAL A 9 -34.34 -45.32 10.88
C VAL A 9 -33.63 -44.02 10.53
N SER A 10 -34.34 -42.92 10.79
CA SER A 10 -33.90 -41.54 10.64
C SER A 10 -32.68 -41.27 11.52
N PHE A 11 -31.53 -40.98 10.90
CA PHE A 11 -30.39 -40.35 11.58
C PHE A 11 -30.43 -38.84 11.29
N ALA A 12 -31.29 -38.14 12.03
CA ALA A 12 -31.16 -36.71 12.25
C ALA A 12 -30.61 -36.52 13.67
N ALA A 13 -29.30 -36.73 13.83
CA ALA A 13 -28.59 -36.41 15.07
C ALA A 13 -27.66 -35.23 14.80
N CYS A 14 -28.04 -34.12 15.42
CA CYS A 14 -27.36 -32.83 15.45
C CYS A 14 -25.86 -32.98 15.70
N ALA A 15 -25.03 -32.59 14.73
CA ALA A 15 -23.59 -32.45 14.88
C ALA A 15 -23.28 -31.19 15.71
N LEU A 16 -23.59 -31.22 17.01
CA LEU A 16 -23.01 -30.30 17.98
C LEU A 16 -21.70 -30.94 18.45
N GLY A 17 -20.61 -30.61 17.77
CA GLY A 17 -19.27 -31.00 18.19
C GLY A 17 -19.03 -30.54 19.62
N LYS A 18 -18.80 -31.49 20.54
CA LYS A 18 -18.34 -31.15 21.88
C LYS A 18 -16.97 -30.50 21.74
N LEU A 19 -16.84 -29.26 22.19
CA LEU A 19 -15.55 -28.58 22.33
C LEU A 19 -14.59 -29.48 23.12
N SER A 20 -13.33 -29.50 22.68
CA SER A 20 -12.31 -30.28 23.37
C SER A 20 -12.06 -29.71 24.78
N PRO A 21 -11.70 -30.54 25.77
CA PRO A 21 -11.45 -30.06 27.12
C PRO A 21 -10.34 -28.99 27.12
N GLY A 22 -10.71 -27.72 27.36
CA GLY A 22 -9.80 -26.59 27.37
C GLY A 22 -10.13 -25.48 26.36
N GLU A 23 -11.00 -25.74 25.38
CA GLU A 23 -11.46 -24.69 24.46
C GLU A 23 -12.47 -23.78 25.17
N GLN A 24 -12.13 -22.50 25.26
CA GLN A 24 -13.09 -21.50 25.73
C GLN A 24 -14.19 -21.33 24.67
N PRO A 25 -15.47 -21.31 25.06
CA PRO A 25 -16.53 -21.02 24.11
C PRO A 25 -16.31 -19.64 23.51
N LEU A 26 -16.50 -19.54 22.18
CA LEU A 26 -16.46 -18.25 21.49
C LEU A 26 -17.46 -17.30 22.16
N PRO A 27 -17.08 -16.01 22.39
CA PRO A 27 -18.03 -15.01 22.85
C PRO A 27 -19.29 -15.01 21.97
N SER A 28 -20.46 -14.79 22.54
CA SER A 28 -21.75 -14.85 21.80
C SER A 28 -21.81 -13.94 20.57
N ILE A 29 -21.05 -12.83 20.58
CA ILE A 29 -20.89 -11.91 19.44
C ILE A 29 -20.09 -12.52 18.28
N ALA A 30 -19.15 -13.43 18.56
CA ALA A 30 -18.41 -14.16 17.53
C ALA A 30 -19.26 -15.28 16.91
N ASP A 31 -20.17 -15.89 17.68
CA ASP A 31 -21.10 -16.93 17.18
C ASP A 31 -22.16 -16.35 16.22
N SER A 32 -22.66 -15.13 16.48
CA SER A 32 -23.56 -14.45 15.54
C SER A 32 -22.84 -14.05 14.24
N GLY A 33 -21.61 -13.53 14.33
CA GLY A 33 -20.77 -13.26 13.17
C GLY A 33 -20.51 -14.50 12.32
N LYS A 34 -20.18 -15.64 12.97
CA LYS A 34 -19.97 -16.92 12.30
C LYS A 34 -21.21 -17.40 11.53
N LYS A 35 -22.40 -17.30 12.11
CA LYS A 35 -23.65 -17.73 11.43
C LYS A 35 -23.96 -16.91 10.19
N ILE A 36 -23.70 -15.60 10.22
CA ILE A 36 -23.89 -14.74 9.06
C ILE A 36 -22.80 -15.05 8.00
N PHE A 37 -21.55 -15.28 8.42
CA PHE A 37 -20.46 -15.73 7.56
C PHE A 37 -20.82 -17.02 6.81
N ASP A 38 -21.20 -18.07 7.52
CA ASP A 38 -21.50 -19.37 6.92
C ASP A 38 -22.66 -19.25 5.92
N LYS A 39 -23.64 -18.39 6.20
CA LYS A 39 -24.79 -18.13 5.30
C LYS A 39 -24.36 -17.43 4.01
N ILE A 40 -23.53 -16.38 4.10
CA ILE A 40 -23.09 -15.65 2.91
C ILE A 40 -22.11 -16.50 2.08
N ALA A 41 -21.15 -17.15 2.74
CA ALA A 41 -20.21 -18.05 2.08
C ALA A 41 -20.94 -19.18 1.32
N ALA A 42 -21.98 -19.77 1.91
CA ALA A 42 -22.82 -20.77 1.23
C ALA A 42 -23.57 -20.18 0.03
N ALA A 43 -24.02 -18.92 0.10
CA ALA A 43 -24.72 -18.26 -0.99
C ALA A 43 -23.80 -17.85 -2.15
N THR A 44 -22.50 -17.66 -1.89
CA THR A 44 -21.53 -17.17 -2.89
C THR A 44 -20.52 -18.23 -3.36
N ALA A 45 -20.56 -19.45 -2.80
CA ALA A 45 -19.57 -20.51 -3.00
C ALA A 45 -19.30 -20.90 -4.48
N ASN A 46 -20.17 -20.55 -5.43
CA ASN A 46 -20.03 -20.92 -6.84
C ASN A 46 -20.35 -19.77 -7.82
N SER A 47 -20.33 -18.51 -7.36
CA SER A 47 -20.62 -17.37 -8.27
C SER A 47 -19.41 -17.08 -9.16
N VAL A 48 -19.54 -17.36 -10.46
CA VAL A 48 -18.57 -16.90 -11.49
C VAL A 48 -18.80 -15.42 -11.85
N ASP A 49 -20.02 -14.94 -11.67
CA ASP A 49 -20.42 -13.54 -11.81
C ASP A 49 -20.16 -12.84 -10.46
N GLY A 50 -19.04 -12.14 -10.33
CA GLY A 50 -18.68 -11.42 -9.10
C GLY A 50 -17.21 -11.55 -8.67
N ILE A 51 -16.41 -12.38 -9.35
CA ILE A 51 -14.94 -12.42 -9.19
C ILE A 51 -14.27 -11.55 -10.26
N THR A 52 -14.90 -10.45 -10.67
CA THR A 52 -14.24 -9.40 -11.45
C THR A 52 -13.95 -8.23 -10.51
N ALA A 53 -12.73 -7.69 -10.60
CA ALA A 53 -12.17 -6.68 -9.69
C ALA A 53 -12.97 -5.37 -9.56
N THR A 54 -14.04 -5.18 -10.34
CA THR A 54 -14.96 -4.04 -10.23
C THR A 54 -16.05 -4.25 -9.17
N VAL A 55 -16.30 -5.50 -8.75
CA VAL A 55 -17.23 -5.88 -7.68
C VAL A 55 -16.61 -6.94 -6.78
N GLN A 56 -15.32 -6.79 -6.46
CA GLN A 56 -14.76 -7.42 -5.26
C GLN A 56 -15.37 -6.74 -4.01
N SER A 57 -16.69 -6.86 -3.88
CA SER A 57 -17.27 -7.16 -2.59
C SER A 57 -16.48 -8.34 -2.07
N ASN A 58 -15.63 -8.10 -1.08
CA ASN A 58 -15.40 -9.15 -0.11
C ASN A 58 -16.83 -9.55 0.32
N PRO A 59 -17.35 -10.75 -0.05
CA PRO A 59 -18.72 -11.11 0.30
C PRO A 59 -18.90 -11.18 1.83
N LEU A 60 -17.81 -11.03 2.57
CA LEU A 60 -17.71 -10.95 4.02
C LEU A 60 -17.44 -9.53 4.53
N GLN A 61 -17.72 -8.47 3.75
CA GLN A 61 -17.84 -7.12 4.32
C GLN A 61 -19.03 -7.16 5.27
N PHE A 62 -18.75 -7.52 6.52
CA PHE A 62 -19.56 -7.14 7.65
C PHE A 62 -19.15 -5.71 7.95
N PRO A 63 -19.89 -4.69 7.48
CA PRO A 63 -19.47 -3.30 7.69
C PRO A 63 -19.32 -2.99 9.19
N LEU A 64 -19.93 -3.81 10.05
CA LEU A 64 -19.86 -3.68 11.50
C LEU A 64 -18.71 -4.48 12.17
N LEU A 65 -18.07 -5.44 11.49
CA LEU A 65 -16.98 -6.26 12.06
C LEU A 65 -15.62 -6.06 11.39
N THR A 66 -15.58 -5.48 10.18
CA THR A 66 -14.34 -5.29 9.42
C THR A 66 -13.89 -3.83 9.34
N ASP A 67 -14.71 -2.90 9.82
CA ASP A 67 -14.33 -1.49 9.96
C ASP A 67 -13.50 -1.36 11.23
N PHE A 68 -12.23 -1.73 11.15
CA PHE A 68 -11.29 -1.52 12.24
C PHE A 68 -10.83 -0.06 12.25
N TRP A 69 -10.60 0.47 13.45
CA TRP A 69 -9.95 1.77 13.62
C TRP A 69 -9.01 1.70 14.81
N CYS A 70 -8.02 2.60 14.82
CA CYS A 70 -7.15 2.78 15.96
C CYS A 70 -7.96 3.11 17.21
N ALA A 71 -7.91 2.23 18.21
CA ALA A 71 -8.67 2.39 19.45
C ALA A 71 -8.02 3.35 20.44
N TYR A 72 -6.71 3.61 20.33
CA TYR A 72 -6.02 4.54 21.21
C TYR A 72 -6.18 5.99 20.73
N GLU A 73 -6.17 6.92 21.68
CA GLU A 73 -5.97 8.35 21.45
C GLU A 73 -4.54 8.78 21.77
N LEU A 74 -4.12 9.91 21.20
CA LEU A 74 -2.79 10.46 21.50
C LEU A 74 -2.63 10.77 23.00
N THR A 75 -3.72 11.14 23.66
CA THR A 75 -3.77 11.55 25.06
C THR A 75 -3.95 10.41 26.06
N ASP A 76 -4.10 9.15 25.61
CA ASP A 76 -4.39 8.01 26.50
C ASP A 76 -3.23 7.64 27.42
N ARG A 77 -2.00 7.94 27.01
CA ARG A 77 -0.78 7.63 27.76
C ARG A 77 0.33 8.62 27.42
N LYS A 78 1.34 8.68 28.29
CA LYS A 78 2.60 9.36 27.96
C LYS A 78 3.25 8.66 26.77
N ARG A 79 3.78 9.45 25.84
CA ARG A 79 4.44 8.99 24.61
C ARG A 79 5.83 9.58 24.51
N THR A 80 6.71 8.85 23.83
CA THR A 80 7.99 9.35 23.35
C THR A 80 7.99 9.21 21.83
N PRO A 81 7.44 10.19 21.09
CA PRO A 81 7.35 10.10 19.65
C PRO A 81 8.69 10.40 18.96
N ALA A 82 8.94 9.74 17.84
CA ALA A 82 9.95 10.11 16.86
C ALA A 82 9.30 10.39 15.51
N LEU A 83 9.81 11.40 14.79
CA LEU A 83 9.43 11.66 13.40
C LEU A 83 10.34 10.83 12.49
N LEU A 84 9.75 10.01 11.62
CA LEU A 84 10.45 9.31 10.56
C LEU A 84 10.05 9.93 9.22
N ILE A 85 11.03 10.55 8.56
CA ILE A 85 10.92 11.11 7.22
C ILE A 85 11.41 10.05 6.22
N ASP A 86 10.46 9.31 5.64
CA ASP A 86 10.73 8.14 4.81
C ASP A 86 10.99 8.53 3.34
N ASP A 87 12.20 8.27 2.85
CA ASP A 87 12.65 8.47 1.47
C ASP A 87 12.24 9.82 0.82
N MET A 88 12.22 10.90 1.59
CA MET A 88 12.11 12.25 1.01
C MET A 88 13.45 12.65 0.38
N GLN A 89 13.73 12.11 -0.79
CA GLN A 89 14.99 12.23 -1.51
C GLN A 89 14.87 13.02 -2.81
N VAL A 90 16.02 13.42 -3.37
CA VAL A 90 16.11 14.27 -4.56
C VAL A 90 15.42 13.66 -5.78
N GLU A 91 15.52 12.35 -5.99
CA GLU A 91 14.85 11.67 -7.12
C GLU A 91 13.32 11.74 -6.99
N TYR A 92 12.81 11.75 -5.75
CA TYR A 92 11.37 11.77 -5.48
C TYR A 92 10.77 13.17 -5.41
N ALA A 93 11.57 14.23 -5.60
CA ALA A 93 11.15 15.61 -5.46
C ALA A 93 9.83 15.94 -6.19
N ASP A 94 9.67 15.46 -7.43
CA ASP A 94 8.47 15.72 -8.23
C ASP A 94 7.20 15.07 -7.64
N TYR A 95 7.35 13.96 -6.90
CA TYR A 95 6.23 13.25 -6.26
C TYR A 95 5.92 13.79 -4.86
N VAL A 96 6.91 14.35 -4.17
CA VAL A 96 6.77 14.74 -2.75
C VAL A 96 6.69 16.26 -2.53
N HIS A 97 6.86 17.09 -3.57
CA HIS A 97 6.84 18.55 -3.42
C HIS A 97 5.56 19.07 -2.72
N GLY A 98 4.41 18.42 -2.96
CA GLY A 98 3.12 18.80 -2.40
C GLY A 98 3.00 18.60 -0.89
N ILE A 99 3.77 17.66 -0.31
CA ILE A 99 3.75 17.34 1.14
C ILE A 99 4.86 18.05 1.93
N VAL A 100 5.78 18.74 1.25
CA VAL A 100 6.90 19.45 1.90
C VAL A 100 6.42 20.44 2.98
N PRO A 101 5.36 21.25 2.79
CA PRO A 101 4.89 22.16 3.84
C PRO A 101 4.51 21.45 5.14
N GLN A 102 3.80 20.32 5.04
CA GLN A 102 3.34 19.50 6.17
C GLN A 102 4.50 18.83 6.89
N VAL A 103 5.46 18.30 6.12
CA VAL A 103 6.67 17.69 6.67
C VAL A 103 7.52 18.74 7.39
N LYS A 104 7.68 19.94 6.81
CA LYS A 104 8.40 21.04 7.47
C LYS A 104 7.72 21.49 8.76
N LEU A 105 6.39 21.59 8.77
CA LEU A 105 5.63 21.90 9.99
C LEU A 105 5.96 20.90 11.11
N LEU A 106 5.91 19.60 10.83
CA LEU A 106 6.22 18.58 11.82
C LEU A 106 7.69 18.61 12.22
N LEU A 107 8.59 18.74 11.25
CA LEU A 107 10.03 18.83 11.50
C LEU A 107 10.37 19.98 12.45
N ASP A 108 9.79 21.17 12.24
CA ASP A 108 10.00 22.32 13.09
C ASP A 108 9.45 22.08 14.50
N VAL A 109 8.25 21.51 14.62
CA VAL A 109 7.64 21.21 15.93
C VAL A 109 8.41 20.14 16.70
N PHE A 110 8.89 19.09 16.04
CA PHE A 110 9.73 18.07 16.68
C PHE A 110 11.04 18.68 17.19
N ARG A 111 11.69 19.55 16.40
CA ARG A 111 12.90 20.27 16.80
C ARG A 111 12.64 21.19 17.99
N GLU A 112 11.58 21.99 17.94
CA GLU A 112 11.17 22.90 19.02
C GLU A 112 10.93 22.14 20.34
N ALA A 113 10.34 20.95 20.27
CA ALA A 113 10.07 20.10 21.42
C ALA A 113 11.27 19.24 21.86
N GLY A 114 12.40 19.29 21.15
CA GLY A 114 13.57 18.45 21.42
C GLY A 114 13.34 16.95 21.17
N LEU A 115 12.36 16.61 20.34
CA LEU A 115 12.01 15.24 19.97
C LEU A 115 12.90 14.74 18.82
N PRO A 116 13.17 13.43 18.76
CA PRO A 116 14.05 12.88 17.74
C PRO A 116 13.39 12.86 16.36
N VAL A 117 14.19 13.15 15.34
CA VAL A 117 13.84 13.04 13.93
C VAL A 117 14.85 12.13 13.25
N PHE A 118 14.34 11.24 12.40
CA PHE A 118 15.08 10.30 11.59
C PHE A 118 14.73 10.49 10.12
N TRP A 119 15.68 10.17 9.26
CA TRP A 119 15.51 10.17 7.81
C TRP A 119 15.88 8.79 7.27
N SER A 120 15.24 8.37 6.20
CA SER A 120 15.73 7.28 5.35
C SER A 120 15.93 7.77 3.92
N THR A 121 16.71 6.98 3.17
CA THR A 121 16.91 7.17 1.74
C THR A 121 16.97 5.82 1.04
N TRP A 122 16.21 5.71 -0.04
CA TRP A 122 16.14 4.58 -0.94
C TRP A 122 17.23 4.68 -2.02
N TRP A 123 18.04 3.62 -2.19
CA TRP A 123 19.28 3.74 -2.96
C TRP A 123 19.47 2.70 -4.06
N ARG A 124 18.41 2.33 -4.78
CA ARG A 124 18.52 1.43 -5.94
C ARG A 124 18.72 2.20 -7.24
N TRP A 125 19.61 1.72 -8.12
CA TRP A 125 19.87 2.32 -9.45
C TRP A 125 19.21 1.56 -10.59
N GLY A 126 18.65 0.40 -10.28
CA GLY A 126 18.05 -0.50 -11.25
C GLY A 126 18.38 -1.96 -10.91
N PRO A 127 17.86 -2.91 -11.72
CA PRO A 127 18.12 -4.34 -11.52
C PRO A 127 19.60 -4.72 -11.69
N ASP A 128 20.40 -3.87 -12.35
CA ASP A 128 21.80 -4.13 -12.69
C ASP A 128 22.80 -3.54 -11.67
N ASP A 129 22.32 -2.99 -10.54
CA ASP A 129 23.15 -2.38 -9.50
C ASP A 129 23.92 -3.38 -8.61
N GLY A 130 23.89 -4.67 -8.98
CA GLY A 130 24.52 -5.77 -8.25
C GLY A 130 23.66 -6.34 -7.13
N PHE A 131 22.45 -5.82 -6.88
CA PHE A 131 21.54 -6.29 -5.84
C PHE A 131 20.19 -6.76 -6.41
N PHE A 132 20.21 -7.78 -7.28
CA PHE A 132 18.98 -8.28 -7.91
C PHE A 132 18.11 -9.14 -6.99
N ASN A 133 16.89 -8.71 -6.68
CA ASN A 133 15.98 -9.39 -5.75
C ASN A 133 14.53 -9.52 -6.27
N SER A 134 13.56 -9.85 -5.40
CA SER A 134 12.14 -9.99 -5.75
C SER A 134 11.51 -8.69 -6.25
N MET A 135 11.93 -7.56 -5.70
CA MET A 135 11.50 -6.23 -6.12
C MET A 135 11.88 -5.99 -7.57
N ASP A 136 13.12 -6.29 -7.94
CA ASP A 136 13.61 -6.10 -9.31
C ASP A 136 12.87 -6.97 -10.33
N ARG A 137 12.49 -8.19 -9.92
CA ARG A 137 11.64 -9.07 -10.74
C ARG A 137 10.22 -8.54 -10.90
N PHE A 138 9.70 -7.81 -9.92
CA PHE A 138 8.35 -7.24 -9.94
C PHE A 138 8.30 -5.92 -10.70
N TYR A 139 9.10 -4.94 -10.31
CA TYR A 139 9.08 -3.60 -10.86
C TYR A 139 9.73 -3.52 -12.24
N GLY A 140 10.84 -4.24 -12.45
CA GLY A 140 11.63 -4.15 -13.67
C GLY A 140 12.16 -2.73 -13.95
N PRO A 141 13.01 -2.57 -14.98
CA PRO A 141 13.70 -1.30 -15.25
C PRO A 141 12.81 -0.20 -15.86
N VAL A 142 11.60 -0.55 -16.32
CA VAL A 142 10.70 0.34 -17.07
C VAL A 142 9.34 0.46 -16.40
N GLY A 143 8.75 1.64 -16.43
CA GLY A 143 7.39 1.86 -15.96
C GLY A 143 6.35 1.48 -17.03
N TRP A 144 5.07 1.48 -16.64
CA TRP A 144 3.96 1.05 -17.51
C TRP A 144 3.88 1.80 -18.85
N ASN A 145 4.22 3.09 -18.86
CA ASN A 145 4.24 3.95 -20.05
C ASN A 145 5.49 4.84 -20.12
N THR A 146 6.56 4.48 -19.41
CA THR A 146 7.77 5.30 -19.27
C THR A 146 9.02 4.47 -19.53
N SER A 147 10.05 5.08 -20.11
CA SER A 147 11.33 4.41 -20.38
C SER A 147 12.15 4.11 -19.12
N SER A 148 11.72 4.63 -17.98
CA SER A 148 12.34 4.41 -16.66
C SER A 148 11.27 4.06 -15.64
N ASN A 149 11.67 3.33 -14.60
CA ASN A 149 10.86 3.07 -13.42
C ASN A 149 11.16 4.12 -12.35
N SER A 150 10.11 4.73 -11.78
CA SER A 150 10.24 5.77 -10.75
C SER A 150 10.80 5.23 -9.44
N LEU A 151 10.79 3.91 -9.22
CA LEU A 151 11.40 3.29 -8.04
C LEU A 151 12.92 3.45 -8.02
N TYR A 152 13.57 3.62 -9.17
CA TYR A 152 15.04 3.68 -9.24
C TYR A 152 15.57 5.10 -9.32
N ASN A 153 16.77 5.30 -8.80
CA ASN A 153 17.54 6.53 -8.93
C ASN A 153 18.20 6.61 -10.31
N HIS A 154 18.03 7.75 -10.97
CA HIS A 154 18.60 8.03 -12.29
C HIS A 154 19.64 9.15 -12.25
N LYS A 155 19.67 9.93 -11.16
CA LYS A 155 20.61 11.02 -10.92
C LYS A 155 21.68 10.61 -9.93
N ARG A 156 22.92 11.12 -10.10
CA ARG A 156 24.06 10.83 -9.21
C ARG A 156 23.76 11.08 -7.72
N ASN A 157 22.93 12.08 -7.42
CA ASN A 157 22.50 12.47 -6.09
C ASN A 157 21.03 12.13 -5.82
N GLY A 158 20.42 11.22 -6.59
CA GLY A 158 18.98 10.92 -6.52
C GLY A 158 18.54 10.44 -5.14
N GLY A 159 19.37 9.63 -4.47
CA GLY A 159 19.09 9.17 -3.12
C GLY A 159 19.54 10.12 -2.01
N ASP A 160 20.03 11.33 -2.30
CA ASP A 160 20.34 12.30 -1.24
C ASP A 160 19.03 12.83 -0.64
N VAL A 161 19.03 13.13 0.67
CA VAL A 161 17.86 13.75 1.33
C VAL A 161 17.50 15.06 0.62
N LEU A 162 16.21 15.26 0.40
CA LEU A 162 15.67 16.44 -0.24
C LEU A 162 16.06 17.70 0.56
N PRO A 163 16.72 18.70 -0.06
CA PRO A 163 17.22 19.87 0.67
C PRO A 163 16.18 20.62 1.50
N ALA A 164 14.91 20.60 1.07
CA ALA A 164 13.81 21.28 1.76
C ALA A 164 13.52 20.74 3.17
N VAL A 165 13.89 19.49 3.45
CA VAL A 165 13.65 18.78 4.72
C VAL A 165 14.93 18.16 5.28
N ALA A 166 16.09 18.65 4.85
CA ALA A 166 17.38 18.08 5.20
C ALA A 166 17.70 18.22 6.71
N PRO A 167 18.52 17.29 7.25
CA PRO A 167 19.18 17.45 8.54
C PRO A 167 19.95 18.78 8.65
N GLN A 168 19.88 19.43 9.80
CA GLN A 168 20.50 20.75 10.04
C GLN A 168 21.75 20.69 10.91
N ASN A 169 21.92 19.64 11.72
CA ASN A 169 23.00 19.54 12.69
C ASN A 169 23.64 18.14 12.69
N PRO A 170 24.85 17.98 13.25
CA PRO A 170 25.55 16.70 13.24
C PRO A 170 24.78 15.53 13.88
N MET A 171 23.89 15.83 14.84
CA MET A 171 23.08 14.78 15.47
C MET A 171 21.97 14.29 14.56
N GLU A 172 21.31 15.20 13.84
CA GLU A 172 20.34 14.82 12.81
C GLU A 172 21.00 14.07 11.66
N TRP A 173 22.20 14.47 11.23
CA TRP A 173 22.97 13.74 10.21
C TRP A 173 23.33 12.32 10.63
N ARG A 174 23.56 12.06 11.93
CA ARG A 174 23.74 10.71 12.48
C ARG A 174 22.46 9.87 12.52
N ARG A 175 21.30 10.48 12.26
CA ARG A 175 19.98 9.81 12.24
C ARG A 175 19.46 9.60 10.82
N VAL A 176 20.31 9.76 9.81
CA VAL A 176 19.99 9.42 8.43
C VAL A 176 20.35 7.95 8.20
N MET A 177 19.34 7.13 7.91
CA MET A 177 19.47 5.75 7.49
C MET A 177 19.78 5.73 5.99
N HIS A 178 21.07 5.74 5.70
CA HIS A 178 21.56 5.83 4.32
C HIS A 178 21.48 4.48 3.60
N LYS A 179 21.09 4.56 2.32
CA LYS A 179 21.19 3.46 1.35
C LYS A 179 20.38 2.22 1.68
N SER A 180 19.10 2.42 2.02
CA SER A 180 18.19 1.30 2.12
C SER A 180 17.98 0.66 0.74
N TYR A 181 18.04 -0.67 0.71
CA TYR A 181 17.67 -1.53 -0.42
C TYR A 181 16.40 -2.34 -0.16
N SER A 182 15.78 -2.16 1.02
CA SER A 182 14.47 -2.68 1.37
C SER A 182 13.45 -1.54 1.45
N LEU A 183 12.21 -1.81 1.02
CA LEU A 183 11.11 -0.84 1.18
C LEU A 183 10.82 -0.60 2.66
N ASP A 184 11.25 -1.52 3.52
CA ASP A 184 11.08 -1.46 4.96
C ASP A 184 12.32 -0.89 5.63
N MET A 185 12.19 0.25 6.31
CA MET A 185 13.29 0.91 7.00
C MET A 185 13.77 0.19 8.27
N PHE A 186 13.07 -0.87 8.67
CA PHE A 186 13.48 -1.79 9.72
C PHE A 186 14.09 -3.10 9.17
N ASP A 187 14.10 -3.33 7.84
CA ASP A 187 14.75 -4.50 7.23
C ASP A 187 16.23 -4.22 6.93
N GLU A 188 17.08 -4.64 7.85
CA GLU A 188 18.49 -4.27 7.94
C GLU A 188 19.43 -5.14 7.07
N ARG A 189 18.87 -5.97 6.18
CA ARG A 189 19.64 -6.95 5.40
C ARG A 189 20.25 -6.39 4.11
N PRO A 190 21.54 -6.66 3.86
CA PRO A 190 22.68 -6.37 4.72
C PRO A 190 23.14 -4.93 4.45
N MET A 191 22.68 -3.97 5.26
CA MET A 191 23.13 -2.58 5.20
C MET A 191 24.52 -2.38 5.87
N GLU A 192 25.27 -3.46 6.10
CA GLU A 192 26.54 -3.49 6.85
C GLU A 192 27.64 -2.56 6.29
N TRP A 193 27.49 -2.05 5.06
CA TRP A 193 28.51 -1.24 4.39
C TRP A 193 28.14 0.25 4.20
N ALA A 194 26.94 0.68 4.62
CA ALA A 194 26.45 2.04 4.34
C ALA A 194 26.22 2.93 5.56
N SER A 195 25.96 2.35 6.74
CA SER A 195 25.86 3.12 7.98
C SER A 195 27.25 3.40 8.55
N PRO A 196 27.51 4.60 9.11
CA PRO A 196 28.68 4.85 9.94
C PRO A 196 28.88 3.71 10.95
N SER A 197 30.12 3.28 11.18
CA SER A 197 30.41 2.12 12.04
C SER A 197 29.90 2.24 13.49
N ASP A 198 29.54 3.46 13.92
CA ASP A 198 28.99 3.79 15.24
C ASP A 198 27.47 4.02 15.24
N GLN A 199 26.81 4.01 14.09
CA GLN A 199 25.35 4.17 13.96
C GLN A 199 24.68 2.79 14.01
N GLY A 200 23.79 2.60 15.00
CA GLY A 200 22.94 1.43 15.06
C GLY A 200 21.87 1.47 13.99
N THR A 201 21.08 0.41 13.92
CA THR A 201 19.94 0.35 13.02
C THR A 201 18.80 1.21 13.51
N LEU A 202 17.78 1.47 12.68
CA LEU A 202 16.66 2.34 13.07
C LEU A 202 16.01 1.85 14.37
N HIS A 203 15.71 0.56 14.48
CA HIS A 203 15.14 -0.02 15.70
C HIS A 203 16.03 0.23 16.92
N VAL A 204 17.33 -0.04 16.81
CA VAL A 204 18.30 0.13 17.90
C VAL A 204 18.37 1.59 18.35
N GLU A 205 18.42 2.54 17.41
CA GLU A 205 18.47 3.97 17.73
C GLU A 205 17.18 4.47 18.37
N LEU A 206 16.01 4.01 17.91
CA LEU A 206 14.73 4.30 18.54
C LEU A 206 14.65 3.75 19.97
N GLN A 207 15.11 2.52 20.20
CA GLN A 207 15.15 1.89 21.52
C GLN A 207 16.06 2.65 22.51
N LYS A 208 17.24 3.09 22.07
CA LYS A 208 18.16 3.90 22.89
C LYS A 208 17.51 5.20 23.39
N LEU A 209 16.60 5.77 22.60
CA LEU A 209 15.87 7.00 22.92
C LEU A 209 14.58 6.76 23.70
N GLY A 210 14.22 5.50 23.96
CA GLY A 210 12.96 5.14 24.62
C GLY A 210 11.73 5.52 23.78
N VAL A 211 11.88 5.56 22.46
CA VAL A 211 10.78 5.85 21.54
C VAL A 211 9.77 4.71 21.58
N ASP A 212 8.50 5.06 21.64
CA ASP A 212 7.38 4.12 21.66
C ASP A 212 6.34 4.40 20.55
N THR A 213 6.50 5.53 19.85
CA THR A 213 5.56 6.01 18.85
C THR A 213 6.34 6.52 17.63
N VAL A 214 6.03 6.01 16.44
CA VAL A 214 6.62 6.49 15.18
C VAL A 214 5.60 7.34 14.45
N VAL A 215 5.92 8.61 14.25
CA VAL A 215 5.17 9.52 13.38
C VAL A 215 5.80 9.46 12.00
N GLN A 216 5.07 8.96 11.02
CA GLN A 216 5.61 8.64 9.70
C GLN A 216 5.09 9.59 8.62
N VAL A 217 6.02 10.10 7.81
CA VAL A 217 5.80 10.96 6.65
C VAL A 217 6.71 10.52 5.51
N GLY A 218 6.47 10.97 4.28
CA GLY A 218 7.38 10.76 3.15
C GLY A 218 6.77 9.95 2.00
N ALA A 219 7.56 9.09 1.37
CA ALA A 219 7.13 8.35 0.18
C ALA A 219 7.82 6.98 0.08
N TRP A 220 7.27 6.00 -0.62
CA TRP A 220 5.95 6.02 -1.28
C TRP A 220 4.88 5.44 -0.38
N THR A 221 3.68 6.06 -0.37
CA THR A 221 2.56 5.67 0.51
C THR A 221 2.22 4.18 0.49
N ASP A 222 2.20 3.58 -0.71
CA ASP A 222 1.81 2.20 -0.98
C ASP A 222 2.97 1.21 -1.05
N ASP A 223 4.20 1.69 -0.90
CA ASP A 223 5.42 0.87 -0.87
C ASP A 223 6.18 1.08 0.45
N CYS A 224 7.16 1.99 0.50
CA CYS A 224 8.03 2.14 1.66
C CYS A 224 7.28 2.52 2.94
N ILE A 225 6.33 3.44 2.83
CA ILE A 225 5.57 3.92 3.98
C ILE A 225 4.80 2.77 4.62
N ILE A 226 3.96 2.06 3.85
CA ILE A 226 3.15 0.96 4.39
C ILE A 226 4.01 -0.22 4.87
N SER A 227 5.09 -0.53 4.15
CA SER A 227 6.00 -1.62 4.53
C SER A 227 6.66 -1.34 5.88
N THR A 228 7.26 -0.16 6.02
CA THR A 228 7.88 0.31 7.28
C THR A 228 6.85 0.39 8.41
N ALA A 229 5.62 0.83 8.12
CA ALA A 229 4.55 0.93 9.11
C ALA A 229 4.16 -0.45 9.69
N PHE A 230 4.01 -1.47 8.83
CA PHE A 230 3.72 -2.84 9.28
C PHE A 230 4.84 -3.41 10.15
N HIS A 231 6.10 -3.15 9.81
CA HIS A 231 7.21 -3.64 10.62
C HIS A 231 7.33 -2.86 11.94
N ALA A 232 7.16 -1.54 11.94
CA ALA A 232 7.09 -0.73 13.17
C ALA A 232 6.02 -1.27 14.14
N PHE A 233 4.82 -1.54 13.62
CA PHE A 233 3.73 -2.11 14.40
C PHE A 233 4.09 -3.51 14.95
N SER A 234 4.72 -4.35 14.13
CA SER A 234 5.19 -5.68 14.55
C SER A 234 6.24 -5.61 15.68
N LEU A 235 7.08 -4.56 15.66
CA LEU A 235 8.05 -4.22 16.70
C LEU A 235 7.45 -3.51 17.92
N GLN A 236 6.11 -3.43 18.01
CA GLN A 236 5.36 -2.84 19.13
C GLN A 236 5.46 -1.30 19.24
N TYR A 237 5.79 -0.60 18.15
CA TYR A 237 5.62 0.85 18.09
C TYR A 237 4.16 1.20 17.80
N ASP A 238 3.64 2.24 18.47
CA ASP A 238 2.41 2.88 18.01
C ASP A 238 2.75 3.67 16.72
N VAL A 239 2.04 3.39 15.63
CA VAL A 239 2.26 4.09 14.36
C VAL A 239 1.24 5.21 14.19
N ILE A 240 1.72 6.43 13.95
CA ILE A 240 0.92 7.57 13.54
C ILE A 240 1.28 7.91 12.09
N LEU A 241 0.34 7.71 11.18
CA LEU A 241 0.51 8.07 9.78
C LEU A 241 -0.04 9.48 9.55
N ILE A 242 0.73 10.34 8.89
CA ILE A 242 0.30 11.69 8.53
C ILE A 242 -0.26 11.67 7.11
N GLU A 243 -1.59 11.74 6.99
CA GLU A 243 -2.31 11.58 5.72
C GLU A 243 -1.91 12.64 4.69
N ASP A 244 -1.78 13.90 5.11
CA ASP A 244 -1.32 15.02 4.28
C ASP A 244 0.21 15.15 4.24
N GLY A 245 0.94 14.20 4.83
CA GLY A 245 2.39 14.15 4.92
C GLY A 245 3.01 12.98 4.16
N VAL A 246 2.21 12.22 3.39
CA VAL A 246 2.70 11.10 2.57
C VAL A 246 2.30 11.25 1.11
N SER A 247 3.09 10.68 0.19
CA SER A 247 2.81 10.73 -1.25
C SER A 247 3.31 9.49 -1.98
N THR A 248 2.82 9.24 -3.19
CA THR A 248 3.29 8.18 -4.08
C THR A 248 3.14 8.57 -5.55
N ALA A 249 3.91 7.94 -6.42
CA ALA A 249 3.75 8.03 -7.87
C ALA A 249 2.59 7.17 -8.41
N SER A 250 2.08 6.24 -7.59
CA SER A 250 1.07 5.26 -7.98
C SER A 250 -0.37 5.76 -7.78
N LYS A 251 -1.35 5.02 -8.31
CA LYS A 251 -2.78 5.29 -8.08
C LYS A 251 -3.30 4.72 -6.74
N GLN A 252 -2.46 4.06 -5.95
CA GLN A 252 -2.87 3.32 -4.74
C GLN A 252 -2.75 4.14 -3.46
N HIS A 253 -2.36 5.42 -3.53
CA HIS A 253 -2.20 6.31 -2.38
C HIS A 253 -3.28 6.15 -1.31
N PHE A 254 -4.54 6.39 -1.66
CA PHE A 254 -5.66 6.33 -0.71
C PHE A 254 -5.96 4.89 -0.25
N ASN A 255 -5.80 3.89 -1.12
CA ASN A 255 -6.02 2.50 -0.74
C ASN A 255 -5.00 2.05 0.32
N ALA A 256 -3.74 2.47 0.20
CA ALA A 256 -2.71 2.17 1.19
C ALA A 256 -2.99 2.86 2.54
N ILE A 257 -3.47 4.11 2.52
CA ILE A 257 -3.89 4.83 3.73
C ILE A 257 -5.03 4.09 4.43
N GLU A 258 -6.05 3.64 3.70
CA GLU A 258 -7.17 2.90 4.29
C GLU A 258 -6.75 1.54 4.86
N VAL A 259 -5.82 0.83 4.19
CA VAL A 259 -5.22 -0.39 4.76
C VAL A 259 -4.52 -0.08 6.07
N MET A 260 -3.69 0.97 6.13
CA MET A 260 -2.99 1.34 7.36
C MET A 260 -3.97 1.78 8.47
N ARG A 261 -5.01 2.55 8.12
CA ARG A 261 -6.07 3.01 9.04
C ARG A 261 -6.80 1.83 9.70
N GLY A 262 -7.09 0.79 8.93
CA GLY A 262 -7.77 -0.41 9.39
C GLY A 262 -6.86 -1.44 10.07
N ALA A 263 -5.55 -1.40 9.85
CA ALA A 263 -4.66 -2.49 10.29
C ALA A 263 -3.73 -2.12 11.43
N LEU A 264 -3.11 -0.93 11.41
CA LEU A 264 -1.89 -0.70 12.19
C LEU A 264 -1.62 0.75 12.62
N ALA A 265 -2.25 1.75 12.00
CA ALA A 265 -1.90 3.16 12.19
C ALA A 265 -3.06 4.02 12.70
N LYS A 266 -2.75 4.99 13.55
CA LYS A 266 -3.60 6.17 13.76
C LYS A 266 -3.32 7.17 12.65
N VAL A 267 -4.28 7.37 11.76
CA VAL A 267 -4.16 8.31 10.64
C VAL A 267 -4.65 9.69 11.07
N LEU A 268 -3.80 10.70 10.96
CA LEU A 268 -4.04 12.09 11.39
C LEU A 268 -3.51 13.09 10.36
N LEU A 269 -3.88 14.36 10.50
CA LEU A 269 -3.26 15.46 9.77
C LEU A 269 -2.02 15.99 10.50
N ALA A 270 -1.11 16.58 9.74
CA ALA A 270 0.11 17.19 10.26
C ALA A 270 -0.20 18.27 11.31
N GLU A 271 -1.26 19.05 11.10
CA GLU A 271 -1.69 20.09 12.03
C GLU A 271 -2.15 19.56 13.38
N ASP A 272 -2.84 18.42 13.42
CA ASP A 272 -3.34 17.80 14.64
C ASP A 272 -2.17 17.29 15.51
N VAL A 273 -1.20 16.63 14.87
CA VAL A 273 -0.01 16.13 15.56
C VAL A 273 0.89 17.28 16.01
N ALA A 274 1.05 18.32 15.18
CA ALA A 274 1.75 19.54 15.56
C ALA A 274 1.11 20.21 16.78
N ALA A 275 -0.22 20.33 16.81
CA ALA A 275 -0.96 20.90 17.94
C ALA A 275 -0.78 20.05 19.21
N TYR A 276 -0.87 18.72 19.10
CA TYR A 276 -0.65 17.80 20.21
C TYR A 276 0.75 17.97 20.84
N ILE A 277 1.80 18.07 20.03
CA ILE A 277 3.17 18.26 20.51
C ILE A 277 3.34 19.65 21.15
N ARG A 278 2.88 20.72 20.50
CA ARG A 278 2.96 22.09 21.04
C ARG A 278 2.23 22.26 22.38
N ASN A 279 1.17 21.49 22.60
CA ASN A 279 0.45 21.44 23.86
C ASN A 279 1.16 20.60 24.96
N GLY A 280 2.41 20.16 24.71
CA GLY A 280 3.23 19.47 25.68
C GLY A 280 2.93 17.97 25.81
N LEU A 281 2.47 17.32 24.73
CA LEU A 281 2.12 15.89 24.70
C LEU A 281 1.14 15.53 25.84
N PRO A 282 -0.01 16.23 25.95
CA PRO A 282 -0.89 16.09 27.11
C PRO A 282 -1.39 14.66 27.26
N VAL A 283 -1.44 14.19 28.51
CA VAL A 283 -2.09 12.95 28.89
C VAL A 283 -3.37 13.34 29.62
N LEU A 284 -4.51 12.93 29.08
CA LEU A 284 -5.78 13.13 29.76
C LEU A 284 -5.97 11.96 30.72
N GLU A 285 -6.27 12.23 31.99
CA GLU A 285 -6.76 11.17 32.88
C GLU A 285 -7.94 10.51 32.17
N ALA A 286 -7.83 9.19 31.97
CA ALA A 286 -8.81 8.45 31.21
C ALA A 286 -10.20 8.78 31.75
N ALA A 287 -11.00 9.51 30.96
CA ALA A 287 -12.42 9.56 31.20
C ALA A 287 -12.86 8.09 31.32
N PRO A 288 -13.63 7.69 32.35
CA PRO A 288 -14.02 6.30 32.51
C PRO A 288 -14.57 5.87 31.17
N LYS A 289 -13.89 4.93 30.50
CA LYS A 289 -14.22 4.51 29.13
C LYS A 289 -15.71 4.30 29.14
N ALA A 290 -16.46 5.22 28.53
CA ALA A 290 -17.90 5.16 28.59
C ALA A 290 -18.21 3.74 28.12
N LYS A 291 -18.96 2.96 28.93
CA LYS A 291 -19.51 1.68 28.47
C LYS A 291 -19.99 1.98 27.06
N LEU A 292 -19.43 1.31 26.05
CA LEU A 292 -19.80 1.47 24.64
C LEU A 292 -21.29 1.14 24.54
N ALA A 293 -22.13 2.11 24.88
CA ALA A 293 -23.56 2.04 24.86
C ALA A 293 -23.96 2.54 23.47
N GLY A 294 -23.68 1.71 22.46
CA GLY A 294 -24.40 1.70 21.18
C GLY A 294 -24.70 3.05 20.49
N SER A 295 -23.89 4.11 20.67
CA SER A 295 -24.20 5.43 20.13
C SER A 295 -23.02 6.05 19.38
N ARG A 296 -22.53 5.32 18.37
CA ARG A 296 -22.16 5.95 17.09
C ARG A 296 -22.80 5.17 15.93
N ALA A 297 -24.07 4.80 16.10
CA ALA A 297 -24.97 4.46 15.02
C ALA A 297 -25.72 5.72 14.57
N GLN A 298 -25.04 6.57 13.82
CA GLN A 298 -25.71 7.42 12.82
C GLN A 298 -24.87 7.39 11.54
N PRO A 299 -24.97 6.30 10.76
CA PRO A 299 -25.00 6.47 9.30
C PRO A 299 -26.06 5.61 8.60
N VAL A 300 -27.01 4.98 9.30
CA VAL A 300 -28.00 4.12 8.63
C VAL A 300 -28.93 4.91 7.72
N GLU A 301 -29.31 6.16 8.05
CA GLU A 301 -30.14 6.98 7.16
C GLU A 301 -29.38 7.55 5.95
N ARG A 302 -28.08 7.91 6.10
CA ARG A 302 -27.25 8.33 4.95
C ARG A 302 -26.88 7.15 4.04
N GLN A 303 -26.64 5.97 4.60
CA GLN A 303 -26.38 4.76 3.82
C GLN A 303 -27.65 4.21 3.19
N ALA A 304 -28.82 4.27 3.87
CA ALA A 304 -30.09 3.93 3.25
C ALA A 304 -30.43 4.88 2.09
N ALA A 305 -30.17 6.19 2.25
CA ALA A 305 -30.31 7.17 1.17
C ALA A 305 -29.33 6.93 0.02
N SER A 306 -28.07 6.54 0.32
CA SER A 306 -27.07 6.21 -0.70
C SER A 306 -27.36 4.88 -1.41
N LEU A 307 -27.86 3.86 -0.71
CA LEU A 307 -28.33 2.60 -1.29
C LEU A 307 -29.61 2.77 -2.11
N LEU A 308 -30.52 3.65 -1.68
CA LEU A 308 -31.72 4.00 -2.45
C LEU A 308 -31.36 4.82 -3.69
N ALA A 309 -30.42 5.76 -3.59
CA ALA A 309 -29.90 6.51 -4.74
C ALA A 309 -29.15 5.59 -5.73
N TYR A 310 -28.32 4.68 -5.22
CA TYR A 310 -27.61 3.70 -6.05
C TYR A 310 -28.56 2.71 -6.73
N LYS A 311 -29.63 2.27 -6.05
CA LYS A 311 -30.69 1.45 -6.66
C LYS A 311 -31.51 2.21 -7.70
N ALA A 312 -31.81 3.48 -7.45
CA ALA A 312 -32.51 4.33 -8.42
C ALA A 312 -31.66 4.57 -9.68
N ASP A 313 -30.36 4.76 -9.53
CA ASP A 313 -29.42 4.89 -10.67
C ASP A 313 -29.26 3.57 -11.44
N ALA A 314 -29.28 2.42 -10.74
CA ALA A 314 -29.24 1.10 -11.37
C ALA A 314 -30.55 0.73 -12.10
N GLU A 315 -31.71 1.23 -11.65
CA GLU A 315 -33.01 1.06 -12.32
C GLU A 315 -33.22 2.03 -13.49
N HIS A 316 -32.41 3.10 -13.61
CA HIS A 316 -32.42 4.04 -14.74
C HIS A 316 -31.30 3.82 -15.75
N GLN A 317 -30.44 2.83 -15.55
CA GLN A 317 -29.62 2.30 -16.63
C GLN A 317 -30.51 1.43 -17.53
N GLU A 318 -31.01 2.04 -18.61
CA GLU A 318 -31.57 1.33 -19.76
C GLU A 318 -30.69 0.11 -20.07
N PRO A 319 -31.28 -1.10 -20.15
CA PRO A 319 -30.49 -2.28 -20.45
C PRO A 319 -29.77 -2.07 -21.78
N LEU A 320 -28.45 -2.28 -21.78
CA LEU A 320 -27.58 -2.26 -22.97
C LEU A 320 -27.98 -3.27 -24.07
N SER A 321 -29.16 -3.88 -23.97
CA SER A 321 -29.78 -4.70 -25.01
C SER A 321 -30.53 -3.91 -26.08
N ALA A 322 -30.68 -2.57 -25.96
CA ALA A 322 -31.48 -1.77 -26.90
C ALA A 322 -30.71 -1.06 -28.03
N VAL A 323 -29.40 -1.31 -28.19
CA VAL A 323 -28.65 -0.86 -29.39
C VAL A 323 -28.27 -2.08 -30.26
N SER A 324 -29.29 -2.74 -30.80
CA SER A 324 -29.14 -3.57 -31.99
C SER A 324 -29.91 -2.93 -33.14
N GLU A 325 -29.50 -1.73 -33.55
CA GLU A 325 -29.77 -1.33 -34.93
C GLU A 325 -28.80 -2.07 -35.83
N SER A 326 -29.37 -2.78 -36.80
CA SER A 326 -28.71 -3.67 -37.75
C SER A 326 -27.53 -3.00 -38.45
N ILE A 327 -26.31 -3.31 -38.01
CA ILE A 327 -25.14 -3.17 -38.88
C ILE A 327 -25.28 -4.27 -39.94
N SER A 328 -25.58 -3.87 -41.18
CA SER A 328 -25.56 -4.77 -42.33
C SER A 328 -24.23 -5.52 -42.36
N VAL A 329 -24.30 -6.85 -42.58
CA VAL A 329 -23.14 -7.75 -42.67
C VAL A 329 -22.09 -7.24 -43.67
N ASP A 330 -22.51 -6.47 -44.68
CA ASP A 330 -21.61 -5.80 -45.64
C ASP A 330 -20.75 -4.70 -45.02
N ALA A 331 -21.27 -3.93 -44.07
CA ALA A 331 -20.50 -2.88 -43.39
C ALA A 331 -19.47 -3.49 -42.43
N ALA A 332 -19.84 -4.58 -41.75
CA ALA A 332 -18.93 -5.33 -40.88
C ALA A 332 -17.80 -6.00 -41.69
N MET A 333 -18.10 -6.62 -42.84
CA MET A 333 -17.07 -7.20 -43.70
C MET A 333 -16.13 -6.16 -44.31
N ARG A 334 -16.62 -4.98 -44.70
CA ARG A 334 -15.77 -3.90 -45.21
C ARG A 334 -14.81 -3.36 -44.14
N LEU A 335 -15.26 -3.27 -42.89
CA LEU A 335 -14.42 -2.82 -41.77
C LEU A 335 -13.33 -3.86 -41.43
N VAL A 336 -13.68 -5.16 -41.44
CA VAL A 336 -12.71 -6.25 -41.22
C VAL A 336 -11.67 -6.29 -42.34
N PHE A 337 -12.06 -6.07 -43.60
CA PHE A 337 -11.10 -5.99 -44.71
C PHE A 337 -10.19 -4.75 -44.63
N ALA A 338 -10.73 -3.59 -44.24
CA ALA A 338 -9.94 -2.36 -44.11
C ALA A 338 -8.91 -2.43 -42.97
N VAL A 339 -9.29 -3.03 -41.84
CA VAL A 339 -8.40 -3.22 -40.67
C VAL A 339 -7.42 -4.38 -40.87
N GLY A 340 -7.84 -5.45 -41.55
CA GLY A 340 -6.96 -6.57 -41.91
C GLY A 340 -5.86 -6.19 -42.92
N CYS A 341 -6.17 -5.37 -43.92
CA CYS A 341 -5.19 -4.96 -44.92
C CYS A 341 -4.13 -3.98 -44.36
N THR A 342 -4.51 -3.12 -43.42
CA THR A 342 -3.58 -2.14 -42.80
C THR A 342 -2.62 -2.79 -41.80
N SER A 343 -3.07 -3.83 -41.09
CA SER A 343 -2.24 -4.58 -40.14
C SER A 343 -1.21 -5.48 -40.84
N ILE A 344 -1.57 -6.13 -41.96
CA ILE A 344 -0.62 -6.92 -42.76
C ILE A 344 0.45 -6.02 -43.41
N PHE A 345 0.07 -4.85 -43.93
CA PHE A 345 1.04 -3.91 -44.52
C PHE A 345 2.03 -3.36 -43.48
N SER A 346 1.56 -3.08 -42.26
CA SER A 346 2.40 -2.59 -41.16
C SER A 346 3.39 -3.65 -40.66
N PHE A 347 2.97 -4.93 -40.64
CA PHE A 347 3.86 -6.03 -40.25
C PHE A 347 4.96 -6.28 -41.27
N VAL A 348 4.63 -6.33 -42.56
CA VAL A 348 5.60 -6.59 -43.64
C VAL A 348 6.59 -5.41 -43.78
N SER A 349 6.13 -4.17 -43.69
CA SER A 349 7.01 -3.00 -43.73
C SER A 349 7.97 -2.93 -42.54
N GLY A 350 7.50 -3.24 -41.32
CA GLY A 350 8.35 -3.36 -40.13
C GLY A 350 9.41 -4.47 -40.24
N TRP A 351 9.07 -5.60 -40.84
CA TRP A 351 9.99 -6.73 -41.03
C TRP A 351 11.09 -6.42 -42.07
N VAL A 352 10.73 -5.77 -43.18
CA VAL A 352 11.69 -5.31 -44.20
C VAL A 352 12.63 -4.25 -43.64
N LEU A 353 12.13 -3.28 -42.87
CA LEU A 353 12.95 -2.24 -42.24
C LEU A 353 13.95 -2.82 -41.22
N ARG A 354 13.55 -3.83 -40.42
CA ARG A 354 14.49 -4.55 -39.54
C ARG A 354 15.55 -5.33 -40.31
N GLY A 355 15.20 -5.93 -41.46
CA GLY A 355 16.16 -6.64 -42.32
C GLY A 355 17.24 -5.72 -42.89
N VAL A 356 16.87 -4.49 -43.27
CA VAL A 356 17.82 -3.50 -43.82
C VAL A 356 18.72 -2.89 -42.74
N LEU A 357 18.17 -2.58 -41.56
CA LEU A 357 18.93 -2.00 -40.44
C LEU A 357 19.94 -3.00 -39.85
N SER A 358 19.58 -4.29 -39.76
CA SER A 358 20.47 -5.32 -39.23
C SER A 358 21.66 -5.65 -40.15
N ARG A 359 21.55 -5.43 -41.47
CA ARG A 359 22.70 -5.51 -42.38
C ARG A 359 23.66 -4.34 -42.19
N LYS A 360 23.15 -3.11 -42.00
CA LYS A 360 23.99 -1.92 -41.81
C LYS A 360 24.81 -1.95 -40.50
N MET A 361 24.30 -2.58 -39.44
CA MET A 361 25.04 -2.73 -38.18
C MET A 361 26.15 -3.79 -38.25
N ARG A 362 26.04 -4.79 -39.14
CA ARG A 362 27.02 -5.87 -39.24
C ARG A 362 28.30 -5.44 -39.99
N ASP A 363 28.21 -4.41 -40.83
CA ASP A 363 29.35 -3.89 -41.58
C ASP A 363 30.15 -2.81 -40.82
N GLY A 364 29.63 -2.28 -39.70
CA GLY A 364 30.27 -1.22 -38.91
C GLY A 364 31.27 -1.68 -37.84
N ASP A 365 31.35 -2.99 -37.56
CA ASP A 365 32.02 -3.51 -36.36
C ASP A 365 33.46 -4.02 -36.59
N THR A 366 34.10 -3.58 -37.68
CA THR A 366 35.49 -3.99 -38.02
C THR A 366 36.56 -2.99 -37.60
N HIS A 367 36.20 -1.83 -37.03
CA HIS A 367 37.20 -0.80 -36.67
C HIS A 367 37.58 -0.70 -35.18
N ASP A 368 36.91 -1.39 -34.25
CA ASP A 368 37.13 -1.16 -32.81
C ASP A 368 37.99 -2.23 -32.09
N ARG A 369 38.63 -3.15 -32.83
CA ARG A 369 39.49 -4.20 -32.23
C ARG A 369 40.94 -3.78 -31.97
N GLN A 370 41.33 -2.52 -32.21
CA GLN A 370 42.72 -2.07 -32.00
C GLN A 370 43.03 -1.46 -30.63
N TYR A 371 42.04 -1.19 -29.76
CA TYR A 371 42.29 -0.48 -28.49
C TYR A 371 42.27 -1.33 -27.21
N ARG A 372 42.02 -2.65 -27.25
CA ARG A 372 42.05 -3.52 -26.05
C ARG A 372 43.33 -4.33 -25.91
N ARG A 373 44.50 -3.68 -25.89
CA ARG A 373 45.76 -4.34 -25.51
C ARG A 373 46.68 -3.60 -24.56
N PHE A 374 46.27 -2.49 -23.97
CA PHE A 374 46.97 -1.87 -22.85
C PHE A 374 45.97 -1.22 -21.89
N MET A 375 45.54 -1.98 -20.88
CA MET A 375 45.36 -1.59 -19.48
C MET A 375 45.17 -2.85 -18.65
#